data_AF-A0A1D6PT30-F1
#
_entry.id   AF-A0A1D6PT30-F1
#
_cell.length_a   1.000
_cell.length_b   1.000
_cell.length_c   1.000
_cell.angle_alpha   90.00
_cell.angle_beta   90.00
_cell.angle_gamma   90.00
#
_symmetry.space_group_name_H-M   'P 1'
#
loop_
_entity.id
_entity.type
_entity.pdbx_description
1 polymer ?
#
loop_
_entity_poly.entity_id
_entity_poly.type
_entity_poly.pdbx_seq_one_letter_code
_entity_poly.pdbx_strand_id
1 'polypeptide(L)'
;MRLKPLVILFRIVGNLQEERLQRLKHRMKVYFDPSRRDHQEALKALWHATYPDQELEGLISEQWKDMGWQGRDPSTDFRGAGFISLENLLFFAKTFSASFQRLLNKQCGNRATWEYPFAVAGVNITFMIMQMLDLQSSKH
;
A
#
# COMPACT_ATOMS: atom_id res chain seq x y z
N MET A 1 1.76 -26.03 -38.91
CA MET A 1 2.65 -24.87 -38.68
C MET A 1 2.99 -24.84 -37.18
N ARG A 2 4.16 -25.37 -36.76
CA ARG A 2 4.56 -25.40 -35.33
C ARG A 2 5.15 -24.03 -34.96
N LEU A 3 4.46 -23.28 -34.10
CA LEU A 3 5.02 -22.07 -33.50
C LEU A 3 6.24 -22.45 -32.64
N LYS A 4 7.35 -21.72 -32.79
CA LYS A 4 8.58 -21.94 -32.02
C LYS A 4 8.30 -21.73 -30.51
N PRO A 5 8.80 -22.57 -29.59
CA PRO A 5 8.52 -22.48 -28.15
C PRO A 5 8.76 -21.10 -27.54
N LEU A 6 9.77 -20.38 -28.04
CA LEU A 6 10.11 -19.02 -27.59
C LEU A 6 9.01 -17.99 -27.89
N VAL A 7 8.31 -18.12 -29.02
CA VAL A 7 7.23 -17.23 -29.42
C VAL A 7 5.99 -17.46 -28.55
N ILE A 8 5.73 -18.72 -28.20
CA ILE A 8 4.66 -19.08 -27.26
C ILE A 8 4.97 -18.54 -25.87
N LEU A 9 6.21 -18.71 -25.39
CA LEU A 9 6.63 -18.19 -24.08
C LEU A 9 6.53 -16.66 -24.03
N PHE A 10 7.04 -15.95 -25.04
CA PHE A 10 6.95 -14.49 -25.10
C PHE A 10 5.49 -14.01 -25.14
N ARG A 11 4.61 -14.71 -25.86
CA ARG A 11 3.19 -14.37 -25.95
C ARG A 11 2.43 -14.69 -24.65
N ILE A 12 2.75 -15.79 -23.98
CA ILE A 12 2.19 -16.13 -22.66
C ILE A 12 2.65 -15.13 -21.60
N VAL A 13 3.95 -14.78 -21.58
CA VAL A 13 4.49 -13.77 -20.66
C VAL A 13 3.88 -12.40 -20.93
N GLY A 14 3.72 -12.01 -22.20
CA GLY A 14 3.02 -10.79 -22.59
C GLY A 14 1.57 -10.76 -22.12
N ASN A 15 0.82 -11.86 -22.30
CA ASN A 15 -0.56 -11.95 -21.83
C ASN A 15 -0.67 -11.90 -20.30
N LEU A 16 0.23 -12.57 -19.58
CA LEU A 16 0.23 -12.55 -18.11
C LEU A 16 0.55 -11.16 -17.56
N GLN A 17 1.49 -10.44 -18.18
CA GLN A 17 1.82 -9.07 -17.79
C GLN A 17 0.64 -8.12 -18.03
N GLU A 18 -0.04 -8.25 -19.17
CA GLU A 18 -1.27 -7.50 -19.48
C GLU A 18 -2.36 -7.78 -18.43
N GLU A 19 -2.63 -9.05 -18.11
CA GLU A 19 -3.63 -9.41 -17.09
C GLU A 19 -3.28 -8.83 -15.71
N ARG A 20 -2.01 -8.89 -15.30
CA ARG A 20 -1.54 -8.29 -14.04
C ARG A 20 -1.73 -6.78 -14.04
N LEU A 21 -1.42 -6.12 -15.17
CA LEU A 21 -1.60 -4.69 -15.34
C LEU A 21 -3.08 -4.30 -15.24
N GLN A 22 -3.98 -5.06 -15.88
CA GLN A 22 -5.42 -4.80 -15.82
C GLN A 22 -5.98 -5.01 -14.40
N ARG A 23 -5.54 -6.06 -13.69
CA ARG A 23 -5.89 -6.26 -12.27
C ARG A 23 -5.40 -5.11 -11.39
N LEU A 24 -4.18 -4.62 -11.63
CA LEU A 24 -3.62 -3.48 -10.91
C LEU A 24 -4.44 -2.21 -11.19
N LYS A 25 -4.75 -1.91 -12.45
CA LYS A 25 -5.62 -0.80 -12.86
C LYS A 25 -6.99 -0.86 -12.20
N HIS A 26 -7.57 -2.05 -12.09
CA HIS A 26 -8.85 -2.23 -11.40
C HIS A 26 -8.74 -1.93 -9.91
N ARG A 27 -7.74 -2.49 -9.22
CA ARG A 27 -7.53 -2.27 -7.78
C ARG A 27 -7.24 -0.82 -7.44
N MET A 28 -6.55 -0.09 -8.31
CA MET A 28 -6.30 1.35 -8.15
C MET A 28 -7.56 2.21 -8.16
N LYS A 29 -8.69 1.70 -8.67
CA LYS A 29 -9.98 2.40 -8.65
C LYS A 29 -10.81 2.08 -7.41
N VAL A 30 -10.31 1.22 -6.51
CA VAL A 30 -10.98 0.88 -5.25
C VAL A 30 -10.57 1.89 -4.19
N TYR A 31 -11.50 2.75 -3.79
CA TYR A 31 -11.32 3.65 -2.66
C TYR A 31 -11.44 2.89 -1.34
N PHE A 32 -10.76 3.38 -0.30
CA PHE A 32 -11.02 2.92 1.05
C PHE A 32 -12.47 3.27 1.43
N ASP A 33 -13.13 2.35 2.11
CA ASP A 33 -14.53 2.47 2.50
C ASP A 33 -14.65 2.01 3.96
N PRO A 34 -14.90 2.94 4.89
CA PRO A 34 -14.97 2.61 6.31
C PRO A 34 -16.18 1.75 6.68
N SER A 35 -17.18 1.59 5.80
CA SER A 35 -18.34 0.72 6.04
C SER A 35 -18.08 -0.75 5.66
N ARG A 36 -17.05 -1.00 4.83
CA ARG A 36 -16.71 -2.33 4.32
C ARG A 36 -15.88 -3.12 5.31
N ARG A 37 -16.36 -4.30 5.69
CA ARG A 37 -15.71 -5.18 6.65
C ARG A 37 -14.30 -5.57 6.22
N ASP A 38 -14.10 -5.94 4.96
CA ASP A 38 -12.79 -6.34 4.44
C ASP A 38 -11.76 -5.19 4.52
N HIS A 39 -12.18 -3.95 4.30
CA HIS A 39 -11.33 -2.78 4.44
C HIS A 39 -10.96 -2.50 5.90
N GLN A 40 -11.93 -2.59 6.80
CA GLN A 40 -11.69 -2.46 8.24
C GLN A 40 -10.72 -3.54 8.75
N GLU A 41 -10.91 -4.80 8.33
CA GLU A 41 -10.04 -5.91 8.75
C GLU A 41 -8.61 -5.75 8.21
N ALA A 42 -8.43 -5.22 6.99
CA ALA A 42 -7.10 -4.89 6.48
C ALA A 42 -6.40 -3.82 7.34
N LEU A 43 -7.15 -2.81 7.81
CA LEU A 43 -6.62 -1.74 8.66
C LEU A 43 -6.24 -2.28 10.05
N LYS A 44 -7.09 -3.10 10.67
CA LYS A 44 -6.76 -3.81 11.93
C LYS A 44 -5.54 -4.72 11.76
N ALA A 45 -5.47 -5.45 10.66
CA ALA A 45 -4.33 -6.32 10.38
C ALA A 45 -3.03 -5.53 10.21
N LEU A 46 -3.07 -4.31 9.66
CA LEU A 46 -1.92 -3.43 9.60
C LEU A 46 -1.47 -2.99 11.00
N TRP A 47 -2.41 -2.62 11.87
CA TRP A 47 -2.11 -2.27 13.25
C TRP A 47 -1.41 -3.44 13.97
N HIS A 48 -2.01 -4.63 13.98
CA HIS A 48 -1.44 -5.79 14.66
C HIS A 48 -0.09 -6.25 14.08
N ALA A 49 0.13 -6.06 12.78
CA ALA A 49 1.45 -6.32 12.17
C ALA A 49 2.50 -5.28 12.59
N THR A 50 2.06 -4.06 12.95
CA THR A 50 2.93 -2.95 13.34
C THR A 50 3.25 -2.95 14.83
N TYR A 51 2.25 -3.19 15.67
CA TYR A 51 2.33 -3.17 17.12
C TYR A 51 1.73 -4.47 17.69
N PRO A 52 2.45 -5.61 17.63
CA PRO A 52 1.91 -6.91 18.03
C PRO A 52 1.53 -6.99 19.51
N ASP A 53 2.17 -6.17 20.35
CA ASP A 53 1.97 -6.16 21.81
C ASP A 53 1.01 -5.06 22.28
N GLN A 54 0.31 -4.38 21.35
CA GLN A 54 -0.64 -3.31 21.68
C GLN A 54 -2.02 -3.57 21.07
N GLU A 55 -3.05 -3.57 21.90
CA GLU A 55 -4.43 -3.64 21.43
C GLU A 55 -4.83 -2.33 20.74
N LEU A 56 -5.58 -2.46 19.64
CA LEU A 56 -6.19 -1.33 18.96
C LEU A 56 -7.47 -0.93 19.69
N GLU A 57 -7.52 0.29 20.21
CA GLU A 57 -8.71 0.83 20.91
C GLU A 57 -9.89 0.98 19.95
N GLY A 58 -9.62 1.33 18.70
CA GLY A 58 -10.64 1.47 17.67
C GLY A 58 -10.09 1.91 16.32
N LEU A 59 -10.92 1.83 15.29
CA LEU A 59 -10.56 2.32 13.95
C LEU A 59 -10.40 3.85 13.89
N ILE A 60 -10.89 4.54 14.93
CA ILE A 60 -10.71 5.98 15.16
C ILE A 60 -10.16 6.15 16.57
N SER A 61 -8.86 6.38 16.70
CA SER A 61 -8.16 6.54 17.99
C SER A 61 -6.86 7.34 17.81
N GLU A 62 -6.36 7.95 18.89
CA GLU A 62 -5.12 8.74 18.83
C GLU A 62 -3.88 7.88 18.50
N GLN A 63 -3.95 6.57 18.78
CA GLN A 63 -2.87 5.60 18.54
C GLN A 63 -2.37 5.60 17.08
N TRP A 64 -3.23 5.93 16.11
CA TRP A 64 -2.84 6.00 14.70
C TRP A 64 -1.75 7.07 14.46
N LYS A 65 -1.67 8.12 15.26
CA LYS A 65 -0.61 9.12 15.12
C LYS A 65 0.78 8.55 15.35
N ASP A 66 0.92 7.52 16.19
CA ASP A 66 2.21 6.86 16.46
C ASP A 66 2.78 6.18 15.21
N MET A 67 1.89 5.69 14.33
CA MET A 67 2.25 5.13 13.04
C MET A 67 2.55 6.20 11.96
N GLY A 68 2.30 7.47 12.27
CA GLY A 68 2.44 8.58 11.34
C GLY A 68 1.25 8.76 10.41
N TRP A 69 0.02 8.45 10.85
CA TRP A 69 -1.21 8.92 10.20
C TRP A 69 -1.44 10.41 10.50
N GLN A 70 -2.12 11.15 9.62
CA GLN A 70 -2.26 12.61 9.78
C GLN A 70 -3.19 12.96 10.96
N GLY A 71 -4.14 12.09 11.28
CA GLY A 71 -5.06 12.25 12.40
C GLY A 71 -5.43 10.92 13.04
N ARG A 72 -6.45 10.96 13.91
CA ARG A 72 -6.96 9.77 14.59
C ARG A 72 -7.73 8.79 13.69
N ASP A 73 -8.08 9.22 12.48
CA ASP A 73 -8.85 8.44 11.50
C ASP A 73 -8.03 8.26 10.21
N PRO A 74 -7.38 7.10 10.03
CA PRO A 74 -6.61 6.78 8.83
C PRO A 74 -7.40 6.86 7.52
N SER A 75 -8.73 6.73 7.56
CA SER A 75 -9.57 6.71 6.34
C SER A 75 -9.38 7.98 5.50
N THR A 76 -9.08 9.10 6.15
CA THR A 76 -8.91 10.42 5.53
C THR A 76 -7.64 10.55 4.70
N ASP A 77 -6.63 9.72 4.96
CA ASP A 77 -5.32 9.75 4.29
C ASP A 77 -5.31 8.95 2.98
N PHE A 78 -6.24 7.98 2.82
CA PHE A 78 -6.31 7.13 1.62
C PHE A 78 -6.91 7.82 0.39
N ARG A 79 -7.29 9.11 0.45
CA ARG A 79 -7.99 9.79 -0.65
C ARG A 79 -7.20 9.83 -1.97
N GLY A 80 -5.88 9.93 -1.90
CA GLY A 80 -5.02 9.99 -3.09
C GLY A 80 -4.78 8.62 -3.74
N ALA A 81 -4.31 7.65 -2.95
CA ALA A 81 -3.88 6.35 -3.46
C ALA A 81 -4.95 5.24 -3.40
N GLY A 82 -6.03 5.44 -2.64
CA GLY A 82 -7.08 4.44 -2.44
C GLY A 82 -6.66 3.24 -1.58
N PHE A 83 -7.50 2.21 -1.58
CA PHE A 83 -7.35 1.02 -0.73
C PHE A 83 -6.04 0.27 -0.96
N ILE A 84 -5.53 0.28 -2.20
CA ILE A 84 -4.28 -0.42 -2.55
C ILE A 84 -3.06 0.06 -1.75
N SER A 85 -3.06 1.32 -1.28
CA SER A 85 -1.98 1.82 -0.43
C SER A 85 -1.96 1.18 0.96
N LEU A 86 -3.13 0.89 1.54
CA LEU A 86 -3.26 0.09 2.75
C LEU A 86 -2.75 -1.34 2.52
N GLU A 87 -3.11 -1.94 1.38
CA GLU A 87 -2.64 -3.27 1.02
C GLU A 87 -1.10 -3.33 0.87
N ASN A 88 -0.50 -2.29 0.28
CA ASN A 88 0.95 -2.17 0.15
C ASN A 88 1.65 -2.01 1.52
N LEU A 89 1.11 -1.16 2.39
CA LEU A 89 1.62 -0.99 3.76
C LEU A 89 1.54 -2.31 4.54
N LEU A 90 0.41 -3.01 4.46
CA LEU A 90 0.20 -4.30 5.11
C LEU A 90 1.14 -5.37 4.56
N PHE A 91 1.33 -5.41 3.24
CA PHE A 91 2.29 -6.32 2.61
C PHE A 91 3.72 -6.03 3.09
N PHE A 92 4.10 -4.75 3.19
CA PHE A 92 5.42 -4.34 3.67
C PHE A 92 5.63 -4.74 5.13
N ALA A 93 4.64 -4.50 6.00
CA ALA A 93 4.68 -4.88 7.41
C ALA A 93 4.84 -6.40 7.61
N LYS A 94 4.10 -7.20 6.85
CA LYS A 94 4.11 -8.67 6.98
C LYS A 94 5.32 -9.33 6.32
N THR A 95 5.78 -8.82 5.18
CA THR A 95 6.80 -9.50 4.36
C THR A 95 8.21 -9.02 4.67
N PHE A 96 8.36 -7.75 5.02
CA PHE A 96 9.65 -7.12 5.27
C PHE A 96 9.64 -6.39 6.64
N SER A 97 9.14 -7.08 7.66
CA SER A 97 8.91 -6.54 9.01
C SER A 97 10.11 -5.82 9.60
N ALA A 98 11.33 -6.37 9.45
CA ALA A 98 12.54 -5.72 9.94
C ALA A 98 12.80 -4.35 9.27
N SER A 99 12.64 -4.25 7.96
CA SER A 99 12.78 -2.99 7.22
C SER A 99 11.66 -2.02 7.55
N PHE A 100 10.43 -2.53 7.68
CA PHE A 100 9.27 -1.75 8.10
C PHE A 100 9.50 -1.09 9.46
N GLN A 101 9.90 -1.88 10.46
CA GLN A 101 10.17 -1.40 11.82
C GLN A 101 11.36 -0.44 11.86
N ARG A 102 12.42 -0.68 11.09
CA ARG A 102 13.56 0.25 11.00
C ARG A 102 13.14 1.63 10.48
N LEU A 103 12.27 1.67 9.47
CA LEU A 103 11.77 2.92 8.88
C LEU A 103 10.75 3.61 9.80
N LEU A 104 9.81 2.85 10.38
CA LEU A 104 8.82 3.37 11.33
C LEU A 104 9.52 4.03 12.54
N ASN A 105 10.49 3.32 13.13
CA ASN A 105 11.23 3.79 14.31
C ASN A 105 12.40 4.72 13.96
N LYS A 106 12.58 5.07 12.68
CA LYS A 106 13.63 5.99 12.19
C LYS A 106 15.04 5.63 12.68
N GLN A 107 15.36 4.33 12.69
CA GLN A 107 16.58 3.80 13.30
C GLN A 107 17.86 4.12 12.49
N CYS A 108 17.73 4.60 11.26
CA CYS A 108 18.86 4.93 10.39
C CYS A 108 18.79 6.40 9.95
N GLY A 109 19.65 7.24 10.52
CA GLY A 109 19.77 8.67 10.21
C GLY A 109 20.06 9.49 11.46
N ASN A 110 20.62 10.70 11.30
CA ASN A 110 20.60 11.66 12.39
C ASN A 110 19.14 12.03 12.66
N ARG A 111 18.65 11.76 13.88
CA ARG A 111 17.25 11.89 14.32
C ARG A 111 16.57 13.22 13.90
N ALA A 112 17.35 14.27 13.68
CA ALA A 112 16.89 15.61 13.29
C ALA A 112 16.74 15.85 11.76
N THR A 113 17.08 14.89 10.89
CA THR A 113 17.08 15.10 9.42
C THR A 113 15.92 14.45 8.67
N TRP A 114 15.13 13.57 9.31
CA TRP A 114 14.05 12.83 8.64
C TRP A 114 12.78 12.79 9.49
N GLU A 115 12.10 13.93 9.60
CA GLU A 115 10.72 13.97 10.07
C GLU A 115 9.78 13.77 8.89
N TYR A 116 9.45 12.52 8.60
CA TYR A 116 8.30 12.20 7.75
C TYR A 116 7.26 11.39 8.54
N PRO A 117 5.97 11.64 8.31
CA PRO A 117 4.89 10.80 8.82
C PRO A 117 4.91 9.46 8.08
N PHE A 118 5.31 8.38 8.76
CA PHE A 118 5.63 7.10 8.12
C PHE A 118 4.49 6.52 7.27
N ALA A 119 3.29 6.38 7.84
CA ALA A 119 2.14 5.85 7.11
C ALA A 119 1.73 6.73 5.92
N VAL A 120 1.60 8.04 6.14
CA VAL A 120 1.26 9.01 5.08
C VAL A 120 2.31 9.02 3.97
N ALA A 121 3.60 8.92 4.30
CA ALA A 121 4.67 8.79 3.31
C ALA A 121 4.52 7.52 2.47
N GLY A 122 4.16 6.38 3.07
CA GLY A 122 3.87 5.15 2.34
C GLY A 122 2.67 5.25 1.40
N VAL A 123 1.61 5.95 1.82
CA VAL A 123 0.45 6.26 0.95
C VAL A 123 0.89 7.11 -0.23
N ASN A 124 1.67 8.16 0.01
CA ASN A 124 2.19 9.05 -1.05
C ASN A 124 3.12 8.32 -2.03
N ILE A 125 3.98 7.41 -1.55
CA ILE A 125 4.81 6.57 -2.42
C ILE A 125 3.94 5.71 -3.34
N THR A 126 2.89 5.10 -2.80
CA THR A 126 1.94 4.34 -3.63
C THR A 126 1.30 5.24 -4.68
N PHE A 127 0.86 6.44 -4.30
CA PHE A 127 0.30 7.42 -5.24
C PHE A 127 1.29 7.81 -6.34
N MET A 128 2.56 8.08 -6.00
CA MET A 128 3.58 8.43 -7.00
C MET A 128 3.84 7.27 -7.97
N ILE A 129 3.93 6.04 -7.47
CA ILE A 129 4.08 4.84 -8.32
C ILE A 129 2.90 4.70 -9.27
N MET A 130 1.67 4.94 -8.78
CA MET A 130 0.46 4.93 -9.60
C MET A 130 0.51 5.96 -10.75
N GLN A 131 1.03 7.17 -10.48
CA GLN A 131 1.21 8.21 -11.50
C GLN A 131 2.30 7.84 -12.51
N MET A 132 3.46 7.35 -12.04
CA MET A 132 4.59 6.99 -12.90
C MET A 132 4.28 5.83 -13.85
N LEU A 133 3.42 4.90 -13.44
CA LEU A 133 3.01 3.77 -14.29
C LEU A 133 1.98 4.18 -15.36
N ASP A 134 1.60 5.46 -15.43
CA ASP A 134 0.67 6.03 -16.40
C ASP A 134 -0.63 5.21 -16.57
N LEU A 135 -1.12 4.69 -15.45
CA LEU A 135 -2.25 3.75 -15.44
C LEU A 135 -3.60 4.42 -15.66
N GLN A 136 -3.61 5.75 -15.73
CA GLN A 136 -4.75 6.62 -16.04
C GLN A 136 -4.72 7.15 -17.48
N SER A 137 -3.67 6.88 -18.27
CA SER A 137 -3.63 7.20 -19.70
C SER A 137 -4.67 6.36 -20.44
N SER A 138 -5.84 6.97 -20.66
CA SER A 138 -6.63 6.73 -21.84
C SER A 138 -5.74 7.12 -23.02
N LYS A 139 -5.15 6.12 -23.70
CA LYS A 139 -4.61 6.32 -25.03
C LYS A 139 -5.70 7.02 -25.86
N HIS A 140 -5.50 8.29 -26.16
CA HIS A 140 -6.19 8.98 -27.24
C HIS A 140 -5.58 8.56 -28.57
#